data_AF-A0A2A4UEX0-F1
#
_entry.id   AF-A0A2A4UEX0-F1
#
_cell.length_a   1.000
_cell.length_b   1.000
_cell.length_c   1.000
_cell.angle_alpha   90.00
_cell.angle_beta   90.00
_cell.angle_gamma   90.00
#
_symmetry.space_group_name_H-M   'P 1'
#
loop_
_entity.id
_entity.type
_entity.pdbx_description
1 polymer ?
#
loop_
_entity_poly.entity_id
_entity_poly.type
_entity_poly.pdbx_seq_one_letter_code
_entity_poly.pdbx_strand_id
1 'polypeptide(L)'
;MARKKYDITNQDCWFARRWIERKLENPIWLPENRTYPAKHALSRVKDGSDALNKWCELWLKKAQWLQMKNAIRAARKRARGVDTKTITLTQNAWFILDYHAQQENCTLSEVIERKLMHDIAIQNTLI
;
A
#
# COMPACT_ATOMS: atom_id res chain seq x y z
N MET A 1 -9.15 -6.67 -25.65
CA MET A 1 -8.89 -7.86 -24.81
C MET A 1 -9.41 -7.61 -23.40
N ALA A 2 -10.27 -8.48 -22.86
CA ALA A 2 -10.79 -8.33 -21.50
C ALA A 2 -9.63 -8.42 -20.49
N ARG A 3 -9.45 -7.38 -19.68
CA ARG A 3 -8.37 -7.31 -18.68
C ARG A 3 -8.59 -8.44 -17.67
N LYS A 4 -7.63 -9.36 -17.53
CA LYS A 4 -7.68 -10.43 -16.50
C LYS A 4 -8.09 -9.79 -15.17
N LYS A 5 -9.12 -10.33 -14.51
CA LYS A 5 -9.42 -10.02 -13.11
C LYS A 5 -8.13 -10.22 -12.32
N TYR A 6 -7.90 -9.34 -11.34
CA TYR A 6 -6.71 -9.46 -10.51
C TYR A 6 -6.71 -10.81 -9.79
N ASP A 7 -5.59 -11.50 -9.84
CA ASP A 7 -5.43 -12.85 -9.32
C ASP A 7 -4.51 -12.79 -8.10
N ILE A 8 -5.01 -13.20 -6.93
CA ILE A 8 -4.22 -13.32 -5.71
C ILE A 8 -3.26 -14.49 -5.90
N THR A 9 -1.96 -14.28 -5.76
CA THR A 9 -0.99 -15.39 -5.84
C THR A 9 -0.82 -16.07 -4.48
N ASN A 10 -0.26 -17.28 -4.44
CA ASN A 10 0.02 -17.98 -3.18
C ASN A 10 0.91 -17.16 -2.23
N GLN A 11 1.84 -16.37 -2.76
CA GLN A 11 2.69 -15.48 -1.96
C GLN A 11 1.90 -14.36 -1.26
N ASP A 12 0.80 -13.91 -1.88
CA ASP A 12 -0.03 -12.85 -1.34
C ASP A 12 -1.18 -13.37 -0.46
N CYS A 13 -1.48 -14.67 -0.54
CA CYS A 13 -2.69 -15.27 -0.01
C CYS A 13 -2.88 -14.96 1.49
N TRP A 14 -1.82 -15.12 2.28
CA TRP A 14 -1.86 -14.83 3.71
C TRP A 14 -2.14 -13.34 4.00
N PHE A 15 -1.41 -12.44 3.32
CA PHE A 15 -1.61 -11.01 3.50
C PHE A 15 -3.01 -10.56 3.05
N ALA A 16 -3.48 -11.08 1.91
CA ALA A 16 -4.78 -10.78 1.35
C ALA A 16 -5.90 -11.23 2.31
N ARG A 17 -5.82 -12.46 2.83
CA ARG A 17 -6.78 -12.98 3.81
C ARG A 17 -6.85 -12.11 5.06
N ARG A 18 -5.70 -11.84 5.69
CA ARG A 18 -5.60 -10.99 6.88
C ARG A 18 -6.13 -9.58 6.62
N TRP A 19 -5.84 -9.01 5.46
CA TRP A 19 -6.31 -7.69 5.07
C TRP A 19 -7.84 -7.65 4.92
N ILE A 20 -8.43 -8.67 4.29
CA ILE A 20 -9.88 -8.80 4.14
C ILE A 20 -10.54 -8.95 5.52
N GLU A 21 -10.02 -9.82 6.38
CA GLU A 21 -10.54 -10.03 7.75
C GLU A 21 -10.62 -8.70 8.52
N ARG A 22 -9.53 -7.92 8.53
CA ARG A 22 -9.49 -6.59 9.15
C ARG A 22 -10.44 -5.59 8.50
N LYS A 23 -10.69 -5.71 7.20
CA LYS A 23 -11.63 -4.82 6.50
C LYS A 23 -13.09 -5.19 6.78
N LEU A 24 -13.39 -6.46 7.00
CA LEU A 24 -14.71 -6.94 7.41
C LEU A 24 -15.07 -6.59 8.86
N GLU A 25 -14.10 -6.21 9.69
CA GLU A 25 -14.37 -5.61 11.02
C GLU A 25 -15.02 -4.23 10.91
N ASN A 26 -14.85 -3.54 9.78
CA ASN A 26 -15.52 -2.27 9.52
C ASN A 26 -16.88 -2.54 8.82
N PRO A 27 -18.03 -2.35 9.52
CA PRO A 27 -19.35 -2.64 8.96
C PRO A 27 -19.76 -1.71 7.81
N ILE A 28 -19.03 -0.62 7.57
CA ILE A 28 -19.29 0.33 6.47
C ILE A 28 -18.59 -0.14 5.17
N TRP A 29 -17.57 -0.99 5.27
CA TRP A 29 -16.74 -1.35 4.12
C TRP A 29 -17.45 -2.27 3.11
N LEU A 30 -18.28 -3.18 3.63
CA LEU A 30 -19.30 -3.89 2.88
C LEU A 30 -20.67 -3.48 3.42
N PRO A 31 -21.73 -3.50 2.59
CA PRO A 31 -23.08 -3.28 3.09
C PRO A 31 -23.38 -4.20 4.27
N GLU A 32 -24.00 -3.66 5.33
CA GLU A 32 -24.20 -4.34 6.62
C GLU A 32 -24.89 -5.72 6.47
N ASN A 33 -25.83 -5.84 5.54
CA ASN A 33 -26.52 -7.08 5.20
C ASN A 33 -25.64 -8.17 4.55
N ARG A 34 -24.44 -7.83 4.08
CA ARG A 34 -23.49 -8.76 3.45
C ARG A 34 -22.26 -9.03 4.30
N THR A 35 -21.93 -8.17 5.26
CA THR A 35 -20.70 -8.27 6.07
C THR A 35 -20.64 -9.55 6.88
N TYR A 36 -21.70 -9.89 7.63
CA TYR A 36 -21.73 -11.11 8.45
C TYR A 36 -21.69 -12.40 7.59
N PRO A 37 -22.54 -12.55 6.53
CA PRO A 37 -22.45 -13.69 5.63
C PRO A 37 -21.09 -13.83 4.94
N ALA A 38 -20.47 -12.71 4.53
CA ALA A 38 -19.15 -12.71 3.92
C ALA A 38 -18.09 -13.22 4.89
N LYS A 39 -18.10 -12.74 6.14
CA LYS A 39 -17.17 -13.16 7.19
C LYS A 39 -17.30 -14.65 7.52
N HIS A 40 -18.54 -15.12 7.66
CA HIS A 40 -18.81 -16.54 7.89
C HIS A 40 -18.44 -17.43 6.69
N ALA A 41 -18.62 -16.95 5.46
CA ALA A 41 -18.13 -17.65 4.28
C ALA A 41 -16.59 -17.70 4.23
N LEU A 42 -15.92 -16.62 4.64
CA LEU A 42 -14.46 -16.52 4.63
C LEU A 42 -13.80 -17.48 5.62
N SER A 43 -14.38 -17.68 6.82
CA SER A 43 -13.86 -18.62 7.79
C SER A 43 -13.87 -20.08 7.31
N ARG A 44 -14.73 -20.40 6.33
CA ARG A 44 -14.85 -21.72 5.70
C ARG A 44 -13.95 -21.88 4.46
N VAL A 45 -13.30 -20.81 4.00
CA VAL A 45 -12.38 -20.87 2.86
C VAL A 45 -11.11 -21.59 3.28
N LYS A 46 -10.80 -22.70 2.57
CA LYS A 46 -9.54 -23.42 2.70
C LYS A 46 -8.36 -22.51 2.34
N ASP A 47 -7.21 -22.76 2.94
CA ASP A 47 -6.00 -22.03 2.60
C ASP A 47 -5.60 -22.29 1.14
N GLY A 48 -5.21 -21.22 0.44
CA GLY A 48 -4.83 -21.26 -0.97
C GLY A 48 -5.39 -20.09 -1.77
N SER A 49 -4.63 -19.65 -2.78
CA SER A 49 -5.01 -18.54 -3.66
C SER A 49 -6.36 -18.75 -4.33
N ASP A 50 -6.61 -19.96 -4.84
CA ASP A 50 -7.75 -20.24 -5.72
C ASP A 50 -9.08 -20.15 -4.96
N ALA A 51 -9.11 -20.70 -3.74
CA ALA A 51 -10.28 -20.65 -2.88
C ALA A 51 -10.55 -19.20 -2.42
N LEU A 52 -9.50 -18.45 -2.11
CA LEU A 52 -9.62 -17.04 -1.72
C LEU A 52 -10.05 -16.15 -2.89
N ASN A 53 -9.54 -16.39 -4.10
CA ASN A 53 -9.97 -15.69 -5.31
C ASN A 53 -11.46 -15.92 -5.57
N LYS A 54 -11.93 -17.17 -5.51
CA LYS A 54 -13.36 -17.50 -5.66
C LYS A 54 -14.22 -16.77 -4.64
N TRP A 55 -13.78 -16.74 -3.38
CA TRP A 55 -14.48 -15.95 -2.35
C TRP A 55 -14.53 -14.47 -2.72
N CYS A 56 -13.41 -13.89 -3.15
CA CYS A 56 -13.35 -12.49 -3.53
C CYS A 56 -14.26 -12.18 -4.74
N GLU A 57 -14.40 -13.09 -5.70
CA GLU A 57 -15.30 -12.92 -6.84
C GLU A 57 -16.78 -12.92 -6.46
N LEU A 58 -17.16 -13.70 -5.45
CA LEU A 58 -18.53 -13.80 -4.96
C LEU A 58 -18.93 -12.61 -4.07
N TRP A 59 -18.00 -12.14 -3.24
CA TRP A 59 -18.31 -11.18 -2.17
C TRP A 59 -17.87 -9.75 -2.47
N LEU A 60 -16.80 -9.55 -3.24
CA LEU A 60 -16.23 -8.22 -3.47
C LEU A 60 -16.66 -7.63 -4.80
N LYS A 61 -17.03 -6.35 -4.80
CA LYS A 61 -17.22 -5.58 -6.04
C LYS A 61 -15.87 -5.05 -6.53
N LYS A 62 -15.87 -4.51 -7.75
CA LYS A 62 -14.68 -3.94 -8.41
C LYS A 62 -13.92 -2.92 -7.55
N ALA A 63 -14.63 -2.11 -6.76
CA ALA A 63 -14.03 -1.12 -5.87
C ALA A 63 -13.21 -1.78 -4.73
N GLN A 64 -13.77 -2.78 -4.05
CA GLN A 64 -13.07 -3.53 -2.99
C GLN A 64 -11.87 -4.31 -3.56
N TRP A 65 -12.03 -4.90 -4.75
CA TRP A 65 -10.93 -5.54 -5.48
C TRP A 65 -9.76 -4.58 -5.75
N LEU A 66 -10.06 -3.34 -6.15
CA LEU A 66 -9.02 -2.32 -6.39
C LEU A 66 -8.30 -1.93 -5.10
N GLN A 67 -9.04 -1.75 -3.99
CA GLN A 67 -8.45 -1.44 -2.69
C GLN A 67 -7.50 -2.56 -2.22
N MET A 68 -7.94 -3.81 -2.32
CA MET A 68 -7.13 -4.98 -1.94
C MET A 68 -5.88 -5.08 -2.80
N LYS A 69 -6.01 -4.95 -4.13
CA LYS A 69 -4.88 -4.96 -5.06
C LYS A 69 -3.84 -3.90 -4.70
N ASN A 70 -4.28 -2.68 -4.37
CA ASN A 70 -3.37 -1.61 -3.96
C ASN A 70 -2.68 -1.93 -2.64
N ALA A 71 -3.40 -2.50 -1.67
CA ALA A 71 -2.82 -2.93 -0.40
C ALA A 71 -1.75 -4.02 -0.59
N ILE A 72 -2.02 -5.03 -1.43
CA ILE A 72 -1.06 -6.09 -1.75
C ILE A 72 0.18 -5.51 -2.44
N ARG A 73 0.00 -4.63 -3.44
CA ARG A 73 1.13 -3.96 -4.11
C ARG A 73 1.99 -3.16 -3.13
N ALA A 74 1.35 -2.43 -2.21
CA ALA A 74 2.07 -1.69 -1.17
C ALA A 74 2.81 -2.63 -0.22
N ALA A 75 2.20 -3.75 0.18
CA ALA A 75 2.86 -4.76 1.01
C ALA A 75 4.09 -5.37 0.31
N ARG A 76 3.96 -5.74 -0.96
CA ARG A 76 5.11 -6.22 -1.77
C ARG A 76 6.20 -5.17 -1.87
N LYS A 77 5.86 -3.89 -2.07
CA LYS A 77 6.85 -2.80 -2.13
C LYS A 77 7.62 -2.69 -0.80
N ARG A 78 6.92 -2.78 0.33
CA ARG A 78 7.56 -2.74 1.66
C ARG A 78 8.45 -3.97 1.91
N ALA A 79 7.99 -5.16 1.51
CA ALA A 79 8.77 -6.39 1.67
C ALA A 79 10.07 -6.40 0.84
N ARG A 80 10.11 -5.67 -0.28
CA ARG A 80 11.31 -5.54 -1.13
C ARG A 80 12.39 -4.61 -0.55
N GLY A 81 12.17 -4.02 0.63
CA GLY A 81 13.25 -3.43 1.41
C GLY A 81 13.83 -2.12 0.88
N VAL A 82 13.02 -1.25 0.27
CA VAL A 82 13.45 0.16 0.19
C VAL A 82 13.41 0.68 1.63
N ASP A 83 14.56 0.98 2.23
CA ASP A 83 14.68 1.46 3.61
C ASP A 83 14.13 2.89 3.74
N THR A 84 12.82 3.02 3.62
CA THR A 84 12.11 4.28 3.78
C THR A 84 11.71 4.45 5.24
N LYS A 85 12.01 5.60 5.84
CA LYS A 85 11.51 5.99 7.15
C LYS A 85 10.32 6.94 7.02
N THR A 86 9.35 6.80 7.92
CA THR A 86 8.26 7.78 8.06
C THR A 86 8.72 8.88 9.00
N ILE A 87 8.66 10.13 8.56
CA ILE A 87 8.95 11.32 9.37
C ILE A 87 7.73 12.23 9.42
N THR A 88 7.62 13.01 10.49
CA THR A 88 6.60 14.07 10.60
C THR A 88 7.26 15.40 10.31
N LEU A 89 6.68 16.17 9.40
CA LEU A 89 7.13 17.52 9.04
C LEU A 89 6.06 18.53 9.43
N THR A 90 6.48 19.76 9.75
CA THR A 90 5.54 20.88 9.81
C THR A 90 5.00 21.16 8.41
N GLN A 91 3.79 21.73 8.33
CA GLN A 91 3.16 22.02 7.04
C GLN A 91 4.01 22.95 6.16
N ASN A 92 4.64 23.96 6.76
CA ASN A 92 5.53 24.87 6.05
C ASN A 92 6.78 24.15 5.50
N ALA A 93 7.42 23.31 6.32
CA ALA A 93 8.58 22.54 5.88
C ALA A 93 8.23 21.60 4.71
N TRP A 94 7.05 20.99 4.74
CA TRP A 94 6.56 20.16 3.65
C TRP A 94 6.39 20.96 2.35
N PHE A 95 5.76 22.15 2.40
CA PHE A 95 5.59 23.00 1.22
C PHE A 95 6.91 23.45 0.60
N ILE A 96 7.90 23.79 1.42
CA ILE A 96 9.23 24.19 0.95
C ILE A 96 9.88 23.03 0.19
N LEU A 97 9.88 21.82 0.76
CA LEU A 97 10.46 20.64 0.11
C LEU A 97 9.72 20.26 -1.18
N ASP A 98 8.38 20.32 -1.18
CA ASP A 98 7.56 20.01 -2.35
C ASP A 98 7.82 21.01 -3.50
N TYR A 99 7.93 22.30 -3.19
CA TYR A 99 8.28 23.32 -4.17
C TYR A 99 9.62 23.01 -4.86
N HIS A 100 10.66 22.71 -4.08
CA HIS A 100 11.98 22.39 -4.63
C HIS A 100 11.97 21.09 -5.45
N ALA A 101 11.28 20.05 -4.96
CA ALA A 101 11.15 18.78 -5.66
C ALA A 101 10.48 18.94 -7.03
N GLN A 102 9.45 19.77 -7.13
CA GLN A 102 8.76 20.06 -8.39
C GLN A 102 9.65 20.86 -9.36
N GLN A 103 10.37 21.87 -8.88
CA GLN A 103 11.27 22.68 -9.72
C GLN A 103 12.42 21.85 -10.31
N GLU A 104 12.99 20.94 -9.51
CA GLU A 104 14.13 20.10 -9.92
C GLU A 104 13.70 18.74 -10.53
N ASN A 105 12.38 18.51 -10.66
CA ASN A 105 11.78 17.24 -11.11
C ASN A 105 12.39 16.01 -10.41
N CYS A 106 12.52 16.09 -9.09
CA CYS A 106 13.09 15.04 -8.25
C CYS A 106 12.18 14.72 -7.06
N THR A 107 12.55 13.74 -6.26
CA THR A 107 11.81 13.34 -5.06
C THR A 107 12.23 14.18 -3.85
N LEU A 108 11.35 14.26 -2.83
CA LEU A 108 11.67 14.95 -1.56
C LEU A 108 12.97 14.43 -0.91
N SER A 109 13.22 13.11 -0.98
CA SER A 109 14.45 12.51 -0.47
C SER A 109 15.68 13.01 -1.23
N GLU A 110 15.61 13.07 -2.55
CA GLU A 110 16.71 13.59 -3.38
C GLU A 110 16.96 15.09 -3.13
N VAL A 111 15.92 15.89 -2.86
CA VAL A 111 16.09 17.29 -2.46
C VAL A 111 16.89 17.37 -1.15
N ILE A 112 16.52 16.57 -0.14
CA ILE A 112 17.20 16.55 1.16
C ILE A 112 18.66 16.11 0.99
N GLU A 113 18.90 15.02 0.26
CA GLU A 113 20.24 14.51 -0.01
C GLU A 113 21.10 15.54 -0.74
N ARG A 114 20.59 16.15 -1.81
CA ARG A 114 21.33 17.15 -2.59
C ARG A 114 21.68 18.39 -1.77
N LYS A 115 20.72 18.91 -0.97
CA LYS A 115 20.93 20.12 -0.18
C LYS A 115 21.88 19.86 0.99
N LEU A 116 21.70 18.77 1.73
CA LEU A 116 22.51 18.46 2.91
C LEU A 116 23.88 17.86 2.57
N MET A 117 24.02 17.10 1.47
CA MET A 117 25.34 16.64 1.01
C MET A 117 26.21 17.80 0.51
N HIS A 118 25.60 18.87 -0.05
CA HIS A 118 26.36 20.06 -0.43
C HIS A 118 27.03 20.72 0.78
N ASP A 119 26.32 20.79 1.90
CA ASP A 119 26.85 21.39 3.13
C ASP A 119 27.97 20.54 3.78
N ILE A 120 27.86 19.20 3.73
CA ILE A 120 28.91 18.30 4.22
C ILE A 120 30.18 18.39 3.36
N ALA A 121 30.03 18.52 2.05
CA ALA A 121 31.17 18.67 1.14
C ALA A 121 31.92 19.99 1.40
N ILE A 122 31.21 21.08 1.68
CA ILE A 122 31.82 22.40 1.95
C ILE A 122 32.58 22.39 3.29
N GLN A 123 32.06 21.72 4.33
CA GLN A 123 32.74 21.63 5.63
C GLN A 123 34.05 20.84 5.60
N ASN A 124 34.16 19.80 4.76
CA ASN A 124 35.38 19.00 4.63
C ASN A 124 36.48 19.68 3.79
N THR A 125 36.18 20.73 3.03
CA THR A 125 37.18 21.53 2.30
C THR A 125 37.77 22.68 3.12
N LEU A 126 37.26 22.93 4.32
CA LEU A 126 37.69 24.02 5.21
C LEU A 126 38.47 23.52 6.44
N ILE A 127 38.91 22.26 6.43
CA ILE A 127 39.84 21.64 7.41
C ILE A 127 41.09 21.20 6.65
#